data_AF-A0A3B8I618-F1
#
_entry.id   AF-A0A3B8I618-F1
#
_cell.length_a   1.000
_cell.length_b   1.000
_cell.length_c   1.000
_cell.angle_alpha   90.00
_cell.angle_beta   90.00
_cell.angle_gamma   90.00
#
_symmetry.space_group_name_H-M   'P 1'
#
loop_
_entity.id
_entity.type
_entity.pdbx_description
1 polymer ?
#
loop_
_entity_poly.entity_id
_entity_poly.type
_entity_poly.pdbx_seq_one_letter_code
_entity_poly.pdbx_strand_id
1 'polypeptide(L)'
;MEEWIGLISSSSEFITYFTEVLKESPFEGFFWEVVPVTTTSLYRDFEFVLVQSNKLPKIEANPDSFQEHFNQAASVVTFPNLGGDAQLVVPSALGSREYYGHLGAFLRNAPREQIDLLWRTVGQEYQKRIQEKPVWLSTAGLGVPWLHIRVDSRPKYYRYSPFKSFAL
;
A
#
# COMPACT_ATOMS: atom_id res chain seq x y z
N MET A 1 -12.75 7.54 6.82
CA MET A 1 -11.29 7.47 6.64
C MET A 1 -10.59 7.51 7.99
N GLU A 2 -10.88 8.48 8.86
CA GLU A 2 -10.31 8.56 10.21
C GLU A 2 -10.42 7.23 10.99
N GLU A 3 -11.62 6.66 11.04
CA GLU A 3 -11.85 5.37 11.70
C GLU A 3 -11.01 4.24 11.06
N TRP A 4 -10.97 4.17 9.72
CA TRP A 4 -10.14 3.18 9.02
C TRP A 4 -8.66 3.32 9.39
N ILE A 5 -8.12 4.55 9.44
CA ILE A 5 -6.73 4.81 9.85
C ILE A 5 -6.51 4.35 11.29
N GLY A 6 -7.43 4.65 12.20
CA GLY A 6 -7.36 4.21 13.59
C GLY A 6 -7.35 2.69 13.71
N LEU A 7 -8.29 2.01 13.05
CA LEU A 7 -8.44 0.56 13.11
C LEU A 7 -7.30 -0.18 12.42
N ILE A 8 -6.89 0.23 11.21
CA ILE A 8 -5.80 -0.41 10.48
C ILE A 8 -4.44 -0.26 11.20
N SER A 9 -4.29 0.77 12.03
CA SER A 9 -3.08 1.03 12.81
C SER A 9 -3.02 0.26 14.14
N SER A 10 -4.17 -0.14 14.69
CA SER A 10 -4.27 -0.59 16.09
C SER A 10 -4.98 -1.93 16.29
N SER A 11 -5.94 -2.31 15.44
CA SER A 11 -6.79 -3.48 15.63
C SER A 11 -6.36 -4.67 14.77
N SER A 12 -5.84 -5.71 15.41
CA SER A 12 -5.50 -6.98 14.72
C SER A 12 -6.72 -7.64 14.09
N GLU A 13 -7.90 -7.50 14.71
CA GLU A 13 -9.14 -8.05 14.19
C GLU A 13 -9.57 -7.34 12.90
N PHE A 14 -9.51 -6.01 12.89
CA PHE A 14 -9.79 -5.23 11.68
C PHE A 14 -8.78 -5.50 10.57
N ILE A 15 -7.48 -5.59 10.90
CA ILE A 15 -6.43 -5.96 9.96
C ILE A 15 -6.71 -7.33 9.34
N THR A 16 -7.17 -8.30 10.14
CA THR A 16 -7.58 -9.63 9.65
C THR A 16 -8.69 -9.48 8.62
N TYR A 17 -9.78 -8.83 9.03
CA TYR A 17 -10.96 -8.61 8.19
C TYR A 17 -10.59 -7.92 6.87
N PHE A 18 -9.87 -6.80 6.96
CA PHE A 18 -9.48 -6.01 5.79
C PHE A 18 -8.56 -6.79 4.85
N THR A 19 -7.64 -7.59 5.40
CA THR A 19 -6.78 -8.48 4.62
C THR A 19 -7.58 -9.54 3.89
N GLU A 20 -8.56 -10.18 4.54
CA GLU A 20 -9.40 -11.19 3.88
C GLU A 20 -10.23 -10.58 2.74
N VAL A 21 -10.84 -9.40 2.94
CA VAL A 21 -11.56 -8.68 1.86
C VAL A 21 -10.69 -8.52 0.60
N LEU A 22 -9.41 -8.19 0.76
CA LEU A 22 -8.48 -8.03 -0.36
C LEU A 22 -8.03 -9.37 -0.95
N LYS A 23 -7.83 -10.40 -0.12
CA LYS A 23 -7.41 -11.75 -0.54
C LYS A 23 -8.46 -12.45 -1.38
N GLU A 24 -9.73 -12.29 -1.01
CA GLU A 24 -10.90 -12.87 -1.66
C GLU A 24 -11.19 -12.26 -3.05
N SER A 25 -10.54 -11.17 -3.41
CA SER A 25 -10.61 -10.62 -4.76
C SER A 25 -10.25 -11.68 -5.81
N PRO A 26 -11.07 -11.84 -6.88
CA PRO A 26 -10.80 -12.79 -7.95
C PRO A 26 -9.60 -12.39 -8.82
N PHE A 27 -9.09 -11.17 -8.65
CA PHE A 27 -7.92 -10.70 -9.39
C PHE A 27 -6.65 -11.34 -8.83
N GLU A 28 -5.95 -12.08 -9.66
CA GLU A 28 -4.64 -12.65 -9.31
C GLU A 28 -3.68 -11.53 -8.86
N GLY A 29 -3.55 -10.47 -9.67
CA GLY A 29 -2.83 -9.25 -9.35
C GLY A 29 -3.70 -8.01 -9.56
N PHE A 30 -3.58 -7.05 -8.65
CA PHE A 30 -4.34 -5.81 -8.68
C PHE A 30 -3.54 -4.64 -8.12
N PHE A 31 -3.88 -3.43 -8.57
CA PHE A 31 -3.52 -2.21 -7.89
C PHE A 31 -4.61 -1.88 -6.88
N TRP A 32 -4.22 -1.54 -5.67
CA TRP A 32 -5.09 -1.00 -4.64
C TRP A 32 -4.92 0.53 -4.62
N GLU A 33 -6.02 1.25 -4.79
CA GLU A 33 -6.05 2.72 -4.85
C GLU A 33 -7.14 3.21 -3.90
N VAL A 34 -6.77 4.07 -2.95
CA VAL A 34 -7.69 4.65 -1.96
C VAL A 34 -8.14 6.03 -2.42
N VAL A 35 -9.36 6.44 -2.09
CA VAL A 35 -9.80 7.81 -2.35
C VAL A 35 -8.82 8.81 -1.70
N PRO A 36 -8.32 9.83 -2.41
CA PRO A 36 -7.46 10.84 -1.80
C PRO A 36 -8.18 11.60 -0.69
N VAL A 37 -7.42 12.03 0.31
CA VAL A 37 -7.98 12.78 1.45
C VAL A 37 -7.18 14.01 1.80
N THR A 38 -7.88 14.99 2.35
CA THR A 38 -7.35 16.18 3.03
C THR A 38 -7.70 16.11 4.52
N THR A 39 -7.19 17.06 5.31
CA THR A 39 -7.65 17.27 6.70
C THR A 39 -9.16 17.48 6.80
N THR A 40 -9.79 18.12 5.81
CA THR A 40 -11.23 18.41 5.82
C THR A 40 -12.10 17.25 5.34
N SER A 41 -11.55 16.32 4.55
CA SER A 41 -12.30 15.14 4.07
C SER A 41 -12.01 13.87 4.87
N LEU A 42 -11.22 13.96 5.94
CA LEU A 42 -10.82 12.82 6.77
C LEU A 42 -12.02 12.09 7.42
N TYR A 43 -13.12 12.82 7.64
CA TYR A 43 -14.35 12.31 8.22
C TYR A 43 -15.29 11.62 7.22
N ARG A 44 -14.99 11.67 5.91
CA ARG A 44 -15.76 10.91 4.90
C ARG A 44 -15.50 9.42 5.03
N ASP A 45 -16.37 8.59 4.47
CA ASP A 45 -16.22 7.14 4.47
C ASP A 45 -14.91 6.70 3.81
N PHE A 46 -14.42 5.53 4.23
CA PHE A 46 -13.25 4.93 3.60
C PHE A 46 -13.68 4.27 2.29
N GLU A 47 -13.08 4.68 1.18
CA GLU A 47 -13.33 4.12 -0.16
C GLU A 47 -12.01 3.70 -0.81
N PHE A 48 -12.03 2.56 -1.49
CA PHE A 48 -10.92 2.08 -2.31
C PHE A 48 -11.43 1.33 -3.53
N VAL A 49 -10.56 1.17 -4.52
CA VAL A 49 -10.81 0.34 -5.69
C VAL A 49 -9.68 -0.64 -5.91
N LEU A 50 -10.01 -1.80 -6.47
CA LEU A 50 -9.05 -2.75 -7.01
C LEU A 50 -9.06 -2.67 -8.53
N VAL A 51 -7.93 -2.31 -9.11
CA VAL A 51 -7.76 -2.29 -10.57
C VAL A 51 -7.00 -3.53 -11.00
N GLN A 52 -7.68 -4.46 -11.67
CA GLN A 52 -7.07 -5.71 -12.15
C GLN A 52 -5.85 -5.44 -13.03
N SER A 53 -4.81 -6.25 -12.84
CA SER A 53 -3.61 -6.24 -13.66
C SER A 53 -3.19 -7.65 -14.04
N ASN A 54 -3.26 -7.97 -15.33
CA ASN A 54 -2.72 -9.22 -15.87
C ASN A 54 -1.19 -9.18 -16.07
N LYS A 55 -0.55 -8.04 -15.73
CA LYS A 55 0.91 -7.86 -15.81
C LYS A 55 1.59 -8.11 -14.48
N LEU A 56 0.98 -7.68 -13.37
CA LEU A 56 1.59 -7.82 -12.03
C LEU A 56 1.97 -9.28 -11.69
N PRO A 57 1.14 -10.30 -11.96
CA PRO A 57 1.50 -11.69 -11.65
C PRO A 57 2.63 -12.25 -12.52
N LYS A 58 2.94 -11.59 -13.65
CA LYS A 58 3.97 -12.03 -14.60
C LYS A 58 5.33 -11.36 -14.36
N ILE A 59 5.40 -10.45 -13.38
CA ILE A 59 6.62 -9.73 -13.06
C ILE A 59 7.40 -10.53 -12.03
N GLU A 60 8.67 -10.78 -12.32
CA GLU A 60 9.58 -11.43 -11.38
C GLU A 60 9.98 -10.45 -10.28
N ALA A 61 9.71 -10.82 -9.03
CA ALA A 61 10.02 -9.97 -7.88
C ALA A 61 11.54 -9.77 -7.75
N ASN A 62 11.99 -8.51 -7.70
CA ASN A 62 13.40 -8.16 -7.56
C ASN A 62 13.69 -7.38 -6.26
N PRO A 63 14.27 -8.03 -5.23
CA PRO A 63 14.60 -7.37 -3.96
C PRO A 63 15.67 -6.28 -4.11
N ASP A 64 16.51 -6.35 -5.15
CA ASP A 64 17.62 -5.41 -5.38
C ASP A 64 17.12 -3.97 -5.52
N SER A 65 15.85 -3.79 -5.91
CA SER A 65 15.19 -2.49 -6.04
C SER A 65 15.17 -1.67 -4.75
N PHE A 66 15.18 -2.34 -3.59
CA PHE A 66 15.13 -1.71 -2.27
C PHE A 66 16.16 -2.28 -1.29
N GLN A 67 17.17 -3.00 -1.81
CA GLN A 67 18.16 -3.70 -0.97
C GLN A 67 18.90 -2.76 -0.03
N GLU A 68 19.19 -1.53 -0.45
CA GLU A 68 19.84 -0.51 0.40
C GLU A 68 19.00 -0.07 1.61
N HIS A 69 17.68 -0.29 1.56
CA HIS A 69 16.76 0.05 2.65
C HIS A 69 16.45 -1.15 3.55
N PHE A 70 16.69 -2.37 3.09
CA PHE A 70 16.41 -3.56 3.88
C PHE A 70 17.37 -3.65 5.07
N ASN A 71 16.79 -3.60 6.26
CA ASN A 71 17.49 -3.85 7.52
C ASN A 71 17.13 -5.27 7.99
N GLN A 72 18.13 -6.07 8.35
CA GLN A 72 17.94 -7.44 8.85
C GLN A 72 17.01 -7.52 10.08
N ALA A 73 16.90 -6.44 10.86
CA ALA A 73 16.03 -6.38 12.02
C ALA A 73 14.58 -5.96 11.71
N ALA A 74 14.30 -5.42 10.52
CA ALA A 74 13.00 -4.83 10.19
C ALA A 74 12.26 -5.66 9.12
N SER A 75 11.06 -6.13 9.44
CA SER A 75 10.20 -6.87 8.51
C SER A 75 9.44 -5.96 7.54
N VAL A 76 9.30 -4.67 7.87
CA VAL A 76 8.74 -3.61 7.03
C VAL A 76 9.60 -2.37 7.21
N VAL A 77 9.93 -1.70 6.11
CA VAL A 77 10.77 -0.49 6.08
C VAL A 77 10.01 0.66 5.43
N THR A 78 10.36 1.88 5.83
CA THR A 78 9.75 3.11 5.32
C THR A 78 10.81 4.12 4.94
N PHE A 79 10.67 4.74 3.78
CA PHE A 79 11.62 5.74 3.28
C PHE A 79 10.98 6.61 2.20
N PRO A 80 11.46 7.86 1.98
CA PRO A 80 11.02 8.66 0.85
C PRO A 80 11.48 8.03 -0.47
N ASN A 81 10.67 8.13 -1.53
CA ASN A 81 11.15 7.73 -2.85
C ASN A 81 12.24 8.69 -3.37
N LEU A 82 12.95 8.29 -4.44
CA LEU A 82 14.02 9.09 -5.06
C LEU A 82 13.61 10.54 -5.41
N GLY A 83 12.36 10.75 -5.80
CA GLY A 83 11.84 12.08 -6.15
C GLY A 83 11.39 12.92 -4.95
N GLY A 84 11.40 12.36 -3.74
CA GLY A 84 10.92 13.01 -2.52
C GLY A 84 9.42 13.28 -2.45
N ASP A 85 8.63 12.86 -3.45
CA ASP A 85 7.22 13.16 -3.59
C ASP A 85 6.28 12.10 -2.98
N ALA A 86 6.83 10.98 -2.51
CA ALA A 86 6.11 9.89 -1.87
C ALA A 86 6.84 9.33 -0.64
N GLN A 87 6.10 8.90 0.38
CA GLN A 87 6.58 7.92 1.36
C GLN A 87 6.32 6.53 0.82
N LEU A 88 7.32 5.65 0.89
CA LEU A 88 7.16 4.25 0.58
C LEU A 88 7.08 3.43 1.85
N VAL A 89 6.17 2.46 1.89
CA VAL A 89 6.09 1.40 2.90
C VAL A 89 6.30 0.08 2.18
N VAL A 90 7.37 -0.63 2.54
CA VAL A 90 7.91 -1.76 1.78
C VAL A 90 8.17 -2.94 2.71
N PRO A 91 7.59 -4.13 2.47
CA PRO A 91 7.96 -5.32 3.22
C PRO A 91 9.37 -5.81 2.83
N SER A 92 10.16 -6.20 3.82
CA SER A 92 11.46 -6.84 3.62
C SER A 92 11.33 -8.29 3.16
N ALA A 93 12.37 -8.83 2.53
CA ALA A 93 12.39 -10.21 2.05
C ALA A 93 12.54 -11.23 3.19
N LEU A 94 11.43 -11.71 3.74
CA LEU A 94 11.41 -12.75 4.81
C LEU A 94 11.03 -14.15 4.32
N GLY A 95 10.45 -14.26 3.12
CA GLY A 95 9.98 -15.51 2.54
C GLY A 95 10.37 -15.66 1.07
N SER A 96 9.63 -16.51 0.34
CA SER A 96 9.82 -16.67 -1.10
C SER A 96 9.64 -15.35 -1.83
N ARG A 97 10.50 -15.07 -2.80
CA ARG A 97 10.50 -13.81 -3.56
C ARG A 97 9.15 -13.55 -4.23
N GLU A 98 8.47 -14.61 -4.65
CA GLU A 98 7.15 -14.55 -5.31
C GLU A 98 6.06 -13.88 -4.45
N TYR A 99 6.23 -13.87 -3.12
CA TYR A 99 5.28 -13.22 -2.22
C TYR A 99 5.33 -11.70 -2.35
N TYR A 100 6.44 -11.14 -2.83
CA TYR A 100 6.70 -9.72 -2.75
C TYR A 100 6.51 -9.00 -4.09
N GLY A 101 6.04 -9.66 -5.15
CA GLY A 101 5.86 -9.01 -6.46
C GLY A 101 4.76 -7.95 -6.48
N HIS A 102 3.67 -8.17 -5.73
CA HIS A 102 2.52 -7.26 -5.64
C HIS A 102 1.66 -7.56 -4.41
N LEU A 103 0.69 -6.67 -4.12
CA LEU A 103 -0.13 -6.74 -2.90
C LEU A 103 -0.92 -8.05 -2.79
N GLY A 104 -1.61 -8.47 -3.85
CA GLY A 104 -2.36 -9.74 -3.85
C GLY A 104 -1.51 -10.98 -3.52
N ALA A 105 -0.30 -11.10 -4.08
CA ALA A 105 0.61 -12.21 -3.79
C ALA A 105 1.10 -12.16 -2.33
N PHE A 106 1.40 -10.95 -1.84
CA PHE A 106 1.85 -10.74 -0.47
C PHE A 106 0.78 -11.12 0.54
N LEU A 107 -0.44 -10.60 0.40
CA LEU A 107 -1.52 -10.88 1.34
C LEU A 107 -1.94 -12.35 1.38
N ARG A 108 -1.79 -13.08 0.27
CA ARG A 108 -2.15 -14.51 0.21
C ARG A 108 -1.07 -15.43 0.78
N ASN A 109 0.20 -15.04 0.78
CA ASN A 109 1.31 -15.97 1.03
C ASN A 109 2.32 -15.52 2.10
N ALA A 110 2.43 -14.23 2.39
CA ALA A 110 3.44 -13.72 3.34
C ALA A 110 3.10 -14.09 4.80
N PRO A 111 4.09 -14.13 5.71
CA PRO A 111 3.86 -14.37 7.12
C PRO A 111 2.84 -13.38 7.71
N ARG A 112 1.90 -13.89 8.49
CA ARG A 112 0.79 -13.10 9.04
C ARG A 112 1.24 -11.89 9.84
N GLU A 113 2.30 -12.05 10.63
CA GLU A 113 2.90 -10.96 11.42
C GLU A 113 3.47 -9.84 10.54
N GLN A 114 4.03 -10.19 9.37
CA GLN A 114 4.54 -9.20 8.42
C GLN A 114 3.40 -8.44 7.75
N ILE A 115 2.30 -9.11 7.41
CA ILE A 115 1.10 -8.47 6.88
C ILE A 115 0.50 -7.51 7.89
N ASP A 116 0.40 -7.93 9.16
CA ASP A 116 -0.11 -7.09 10.24
C ASP A 116 0.76 -5.84 10.42
N LEU A 117 2.08 -6.01 10.49
CA LEU A 117 2.99 -4.87 10.59
C LEU A 117 2.88 -3.95 9.37
N LEU A 118 2.80 -4.50 8.16
CA LEU A 118 2.69 -3.70 6.93
C LEU A 118 1.49 -2.76 7.03
N TRP A 119 0.32 -3.29 7.39
CA TRP A 119 -0.90 -2.50 7.51
C TRP A 119 -0.82 -1.43 8.59
N ARG A 120 -0.25 -1.75 9.76
CA ARG A 120 -0.04 -0.75 10.81
C ARG A 120 0.87 0.36 10.35
N THR A 121 1.99 0.02 9.72
CA THR A 121 2.94 0.99 9.18
C THR A 121 2.29 1.85 8.11
N VAL A 122 1.45 1.29 7.24
CA VAL A 122 0.68 2.06 6.25
C VAL A 122 -0.24 3.07 6.91
N GLY A 123 -1.03 2.66 7.90
CA GLY A 123 -1.92 3.56 8.63
C GLY A 123 -1.18 4.72 9.28
N GLN A 124 -0.06 4.41 9.95
CA GLN A 124 0.80 5.39 10.62
C GLN A 124 1.45 6.38 9.63
N GLU A 125 2.07 5.88 8.55
CA GLU A 125 2.71 6.73 7.56
C GLU A 125 1.70 7.56 6.77
N TYR A 126 0.50 7.02 6.52
CA TYR A 126 -0.57 7.78 5.88
C TYR A 126 -1.07 8.92 6.77
N GLN A 127 -1.33 8.62 8.05
CA GLN A 127 -1.77 9.63 9.02
C GLN A 127 -0.79 10.81 9.13
N LYS A 128 0.52 10.53 9.20
CA LYS A 128 1.57 11.55 9.30
C LYS A 128 1.61 12.51 8.10
N ARG A 129 1.11 12.09 6.94
CA ARG A 129 1.18 12.84 5.67
C ARG A 129 -0.07 13.65 5.37
N ILE A 130 -1.21 13.34 6.01
CA ILE A 130 -2.48 14.04 5.79
C ILE A 130 -2.32 15.53 6.13
N GLN A 131 -2.76 16.38 5.21
CA GLN A 131 -2.60 17.83 5.25
C GLN A 131 -3.74 18.52 4.49
N GLU A 132 -3.66 19.84 4.33
CA GLU A 132 -4.66 20.63 3.59
C GLU A 132 -4.75 20.24 2.12
N LYS A 133 -3.62 19.88 1.50
CA LYS A 133 -3.57 19.35 0.14
C LYS A 133 -3.90 17.86 0.12
N PRO A 134 -4.55 17.34 -0.93
CA PRO A 134 -4.91 15.93 -0.98
C PRO A 134 -3.68 15.02 -0.94
N VAL A 135 -3.84 13.86 -0.32
CA VAL A 135 -2.81 12.82 -0.21
C VAL A 135 -3.37 11.51 -0.75
N TRP A 136 -2.57 10.85 -1.59
CA TRP A 136 -2.94 9.64 -2.29
C TRP A 136 -2.25 8.41 -1.68
N LEU A 137 -3.04 7.38 -1.37
CA LEU A 137 -2.55 6.09 -0.86
C LEU A 137 -2.80 4.99 -1.90
N SER A 138 -1.75 4.31 -2.36
CA SER A 138 -1.90 3.28 -3.41
C SER A 138 -0.76 2.27 -3.47
N THR A 139 -0.93 1.23 -4.27
CA THR A 139 0.17 0.39 -4.76
C THR A 139 0.52 0.69 -6.21
N ALA A 140 1.81 0.63 -6.55
CA ALA A 140 2.29 0.55 -7.93
C ALA A 140 2.92 -0.84 -8.18
N GLY A 141 3.98 -0.94 -8.98
CA GLY A 141 4.74 -2.21 -9.12
C GLY A 141 5.16 -2.61 -10.53
N LEU A 142 4.75 -1.88 -11.58
CA LEU A 142 5.13 -2.24 -12.96
C LEU A 142 6.57 -1.83 -13.34
N GLY A 143 7.11 -0.77 -12.74
CA GLY A 143 8.48 -0.30 -13.01
C GLY A 143 9.50 -0.73 -11.96
N VAL A 144 9.04 -1.00 -10.74
CA VAL A 144 9.85 -1.51 -9.63
C VAL A 144 9.15 -2.77 -9.12
N PRO A 145 9.69 -3.96 -9.43
CA PRO A 145 9.00 -5.23 -9.24
C PRO A 145 9.15 -5.76 -7.82
N TRP A 146 8.75 -4.96 -6.84
CA TRP A 146 8.67 -5.33 -5.44
C TRP A 146 7.55 -4.52 -4.81
N LEU A 147 6.75 -5.13 -3.94
CA LEU A 147 5.60 -4.50 -3.32
C LEU A 147 6.06 -3.24 -2.58
N HIS A 148 5.45 -2.11 -2.94
CA HIS A 148 5.61 -0.87 -2.21
C HIS A 148 4.27 -0.14 -2.21
N ILE A 149 3.78 0.13 -1.02
CA ILE A 149 2.64 1.01 -0.80
C ILE A 149 3.18 2.44 -0.76
N ARG A 150 2.48 3.34 -1.41
CA ARG A 150 2.91 4.71 -1.64
C ARG A 150 1.93 5.67 -1.00
N VAL A 151 2.46 6.64 -0.25
CA VAL A 151 1.75 7.82 0.23
C VAL A 151 2.28 9.03 -0.55
N ASP A 152 1.63 9.36 -1.65
CA ASP A 152 2.06 10.38 -2.61
C ASP A 152 1.37 11.73 -2.37
N SER A 153 2.08 12.81 -2.70
CA SER A 153 1.54 14.18 -2.78
C SER A 153 0.80 14.50 -4.08
N ARG A 154 0.71 13.53 -5.00
CA ARG A 154 0.03 13.61 -6.30
C ARG A 154 -0.46 12.21 -6.71
N PRO A 155 -1.45 12.07 -7.61
CA PRO A 155 -1.99 10.76 -8.04
C PRO A 155 -1.05 10.01 -9.00
N LYS A 156 0.24 9.93 -8.68
CA LYS A 156 1.23 9.26 -9.51
C LYS A 156 0.92 7.76 -9.51
N TYR A 157 0.67 7.22 -10.69
CA TYR A 157 0.30 5.81 -10.93
C TYR A 157 -1.12 5.40 -10.59
N TYR A 158 -2.00 6.32 -10.18
CA TYR A 158 -3.43 6.00 -10.11
C TYR A 158 -3.94 5.62 -11.51
N ARG A 159 -4.79 4.61 -11.57
CA ARG A 159 -5.43 4.12 -12.78
C ARG A 159 -6.89 4.51 -12.80
N TYR A 160 -7.54 4.52 -11.65
CA TYR A 160 -8.94 4.89 -11.54
C TYR A 160 -9.10 6.41 -11.65
N SER A 161 -9.60 6.87 -12.79
CA SER A 161 -9.72 8.30 -13.10
C SER A 161 -10.46 9.12 -12.04
N PRO A 162 -11.56 8.65 -11.42
CA PRO A 162 -12.25 9.41 -10.37
C PRO A 162 -11.38 9.76 -9.16
N PHE A 163 -10.35 8.97 -8.86
CA PHE A 163 -9.44 9.24 -7.74
C PHE A 163 -8.24 10.12 -8.12
N LYS A 164 -8.09 10.51 -9.40
CA LYS A 164 -7.01 11.40 -9.84
C LYS A 164 -7.31 12.87 -9.57
N SER A 165 -8.58 13.25 -9.57
CA SER A 165 -9.04 14.60 -9.31
C SER A 165 -9.70 14.67 -7.95
N PHE A 166 -9.22 15.55 -7.09
CA PHE A 166 -9.94 15.92 -5.88
C PHE A 166 -10.81 17.13 -6.22
N ALA A 167 -12.10 16.90 -6.49
CA ALA A 167 -13.05 18.00 -6.50
C ALA A 167 -13.33 18.36 -5.04
N LEU A 168 -12.95 19.59 -4.64
CA LEU A 168 -13.29 20.15 -3.33
C LEU A 168 -14.81 20.20 -3.15
#